data_AF-A0AAW8DLL3-F1
#
_entry.id   AF-A0AAW8DLL3-F1
#
_cell.length_a   1.000
_cell.length_b   1.000
_cell.length_c   1.000
_cell.angle_alpha   90.00
_cell.angle_beta   90.00
_cell.angle_gamma   90.00
#
_symmetry.space_group_name_H-M   'P 1'
#
loop_
_entity.id
_entity.type
_entity.pdbx_description
1 polymer ?
#
loop_
_entity_poly.entity_id
_entity_poly.type
_entity_poly.pdbx_seq_one_letter_code
_entity_poly.pdbx_strand_id
1 'polypeptide(L)'
;MSPTGRRLRWSQLAGDQLEVDSGTQWSEIVAACVPDPNQVYEPQNGSVDSVVAERLVSRIAKGARPSPECLFLVWEGYGDLNGRVRTSPVIVNGLGRGLHVLRGPLELALESIEDNPAGRLPLNWLPLDGAWCVANDIHALSVFIGGSSSLIGEILGDPELEAYYIRPNQTLVSED
;
A
#
# COMPACT_ATOMS: atom_id res chain seq x y z
N MET A 1 -13.85 3.94 -0.28
CA MET A 1 -14.51 5.26 -0.57
C MET A 1 -16.02 5.12 -0.41
N SER A 2 -16.78 6.19 -0.19
CA SER A 2 -18.26 6.13 -0.28
C SER A 2 -18.75 6.25 -1.74
N PRO A 3 -20.03 5.93 -2.03
CA PRO A 3 -20.69 6.22 -3.31
C PRO A 3 -20.62 7.69 -3.75
N THR A 4 -20.48 8.61 -2.80
CA THR A 4 -20.33 10.05 -3.07
C THR A 4 -18.89 10.47 -3.37
N GLY A 5 -17.95 9.52 -3.48
CA GLY A 5 -16.53 9.78 -3.75
C GLY A 5 -15.75 10.26 -2.53
N ARG A 6 -16.32 10.22 -1.32
CA ARG A 6 -15.62 10.61 -0.10
C ARG A 6 -14.65 9.51 0.32
N ARG A 7 -13.38 9.89 0.55
CA ARG A 7 -12.39 9.01 1.20
C ARG A 7 -12.75 8.85 2.67
N LEU A 8 -12.66 7.62 3.15
CA LEU A 8 -13.05 7.21 4.49
C LEU A 8 -11.89 6.49 5.14
N ARG A 9 -11.56 6.89 6.36
CA ARG A 9 -10.70 6.12 7.24
C ARG A 9 -11.46 4.90 7.74
N TRP A 10 -10.75 3.82 8.00
CA TRP A 10 -11.26 2.59 8.58
C TRP A 10 -11.85 2.86 9.97
N SER A 11 -11.16 3.64 10.81
CA SER A 11 -11.69 4.10 12.11
C SER A 11 -12.98 4.93 11.99
N GLN A 12 -13.13 5.71 10.92
CA GLN A 12 -14.36 6.46 10.68
C GLN A 12 -15.52 5.54 10.28
N LEU A 13 -15.22 4.45 9.58
CA LEU A 13 -16.21 3.43 9.21
C LEU A 13 -16.61 2.58 10.41
N ALA A 14 -15.62 2.21 11.23
CA ALA A 14 -15.83 1.42 12.43
C ALA A 14 -16.61 2.18 13.51
N GLY A 15 -16.37 3.49 13.65
CA GLY A 15 -17.00 4.31 14.68
C GLY A 15 -16.76 3.75 16.09
N ASP A 16 -17.80 3.70 16.91
CA ASP A 16 -17.73 3.15 18.27
C ASP A 16 -17.93 1.62 18.33
N GLN A 17 -18.15 0.98 17.18
CA GLN A 17 -18.52 -0.45 17.13
C GLN A 17 -17.30 -1.37 17.13
N LEU A 18 -16.16 -0.87 16.63
CA LEU A 18 -14.91 -1.61 16.54
C LEU A 18 -13.73 -0.65 16.71
N GLU A 19 -12.80 -0.98 17.60
CA GLU A 19 -11.51 -0.27 17.69
C GLU A 19 -10.61 -0.78 16.56
N VAL A 20 -10.18 0.12 15.68
CA VAL A 20 -9.29 -0.20 14.56
C VAL A 20 -7.84 -0.09 15.02
N ASP A 21 -7.05 -1.11 14.71
CA ASP A 21 -5.62 -1.17 14.98
C ASP A 21 -4.83 -1.78 13.81
N SER A 22 -3.54 -2.04 14.04
CA SER A 22 -2.64 -2.62 13.05
C SER A 22 -2.96 -4.04 12.57
N GLY A 23 -3.82 -4.78 13.27
CA GLY A 23 -4.24 -6.13 12.92
C GLY A 23 -5.65 -6.21 12.33
N THR A 24 -6.41 -5.10 12.36
CA THR A 24 -7.75 -5.05 11.81
C THR A 24 -7.75 -5.30 10.31
N GLN A 25 -8.60 -6.20 9.82
CA GLN A 25 -8.84 -6.42 8.40
C GLN A 25 -10.09 -5.68 7.91
N TRP A 26 -10.14 -5.39 6.60
CA TRP A 26 -11.31 -4.77 5.98
C TRP A 26 -12.58 -5.61 6.16
N SER A 27 -12.46 -6.93 6.04
CA SER A 27 -13.57 -7.88 6.21
C SER A 27 -14.19 -7.80 7.61
N GLU A 28 -13.38 -7.57 8.65
CA GLU A 28 -13.84 -7.38 10.02
C GLU A 28 -14.68 -6.10 10.16
N ILE A 29 -14.21 -4.98 9.58
CA ILE A 29 -14.94 -3.71 9.57
C ILE A 29 -16.26 -3.85 8.83
N VAL A 30 -16.27 -4.48 7.66
CA VAL A 30 -17.50 -4.67 6.89
C VAL A 30 -18.49 -5.54 7.67
N ALA A 31 -18.03 -6.67 8.23
CA ALA A 31 -18.89 -7.58 8.98
C ALA A 31 -19.47 -6.96 10.25
N ALA A 32 -18.68 -6.15 10.96
CA ALA A 32 -19.11 -5.54 12.22
C ALA A 32 -19.89 -4.23 12.03
N CYS A 33 -19.54 -3.43 11.02
CA CYS A 33 -19.91 -2.00 11.00
C CYS A 33 -20.66 -1.54 9.75
N VAL A 34 -20.71 -2.35 8.68
CA VAL A 34 -21.31 -1.96 7.40
C VAL A 34 -22.57 -2.81 7.14
N PRO A 35 -23.76 -2.36 7.58
CA PRO A 35 -25.00 -3.13 7.43
C PRO A 35 -25.48 -3.23 5.98
N ASP A 36 -25.07 -2.29 5.12
CA ASP A 36 -25.33 -2.32 3.67
C ASP A 36 -24.00 -2.17 2.91
N PRO A 37 -23.51 -3.22 2.23
CA PRO A 37 -22.21 -3.20 1.54
C PRO A 37 -22.16 -2.16 0.40
N ASN A 38 -23.30 -1.65 -0.08
CA ASN A 38 -23.32 -0.61 -1.12
C ASN A 38 -22.94 0.78 -0.59
N GLN A 39 -22.80 0.95 0.74
CA GLN A 39 -22.44 2.24 1.34
C GLN A 39 -20.96 2.56 1.27
N VAL A 40 -20.13 1.55 0.98
CA VAL A 40 -18.67 1.67 0.92
C VAL A 40 -18.12 0.82 -0.22
N TYR A 41 -17.15 1.36 -0.93
CA TYR A 41 -16.30 0.60 -1.83
C TYR A 41 -15.09 0.08 -1.07
N GLU A 42 -14.86 -1.22 -1.24
CA GLU A 42 -13.64 -1.90 -0.85
C GLU A 42 -12.41 -1.18 -1.44
N PRO A 43 -11.31 -1.04 -0.67
CA PRO A 43 -10.05 -0.60 -1.22
C PRO A 43 -9.61 -1.47 -2.39
N GLN A 44 -8.86 -0.93 -3.35
CA GLN A 44 -8.36 -1.76 -4.43
C GLN A 44 -7.27 -2.70 -3.91
N ASN A 45 -7.48 -4.01 -3.98
CA ASN A 45 -6.48 -5.00 -3.60
C ASN A 45 -5.17 -4.88 -4.40
N GLY A 46 -4.05 -5.22 -3.79
CA GLY A 46 -2.77 -5.24 -4.50
C GLY A 46 -2.29 -3.86 -4.94
N SER A 47 -2.84 -2.78 -4.38
CA SER A 47 -2.59 -1.39 -4.79
C SER A 47 -2.38 -0.52 -3.55
N VAL A 48 -1.50 0.47 -3.63
CA VAL A 48 -1.49 1.56 -2.66
C VAL A 48 -2.51 2.61 -3.11
N ASP A 49 -3.41 3.03 -2.23
CA ASP A 49 -4.30 4.17 -2.47
C ASP A 49 -3.48 5.41 -2.87
N SER A 50 -3.88 6.13 -3.91
CA SER A 50 -3.06 7.20 -4.50
C SER A 50 -2.70 8.30 -3.51
N VAL A 51 -3.65 8.68 -2.64
CA VAL A 51 -3.39 9.66 -1.58
C VAL A 51 -2.43 9.10 -0.54
N VAL A 52 -2.57 7.82 -0.13
CA VAL A 52 -1.55 7.17 0.72
C VAL A 52 -0.20 7.21 0.05
N ALA A 53 -0.12 6.84 -1.24
CA ALA A 53 1.14 6.77 -1.97
C ALA A 53 1.84 8.14 -2.01
N GLU A 54 1.11 9.22 -2.33
CA GLU A 54 1.63 10.58 -2.33
C GLU A 54 2.19 11.00 -0.95
N ARG A 55 1.46 10.68 0.13
CA ARG A 55 1.92 10.99 1.49
C ARG A 55 3.16 10.18 1.86
N LEU A 56 3.20 8.88 1.53
CA LEU A 56 4.37 8.04 1.77
C LEU A 56 5.59 8.54 1.00
N VAL A 57 5.44 8.84 -0.30
CA VAL A 57 6.51 9.43 -1.12
C VAL A 57 7.02 10.72 -0.50
N SER A 58 6.11 11.62 -0.07
CA SER A 58 6.49 12.87 0.58
C SER A 58 7.28 12.68 1.88
N ARG A 59 6.87 11.74 2.74
CA ARG A 59 7.54 11.45 4.03
C ARG A 59 8.89 10.77 3.82
N ILE A 60 8.94 9.78 2.94
CA ILE A 60 10.18 9.07 2.59
C ILE A 60 11.20 10.05 2.00
N ALA A 61 10.79 10.88 1.02
CA ALA A 61 11.68 11.81 0.35
C ALA A 61 12.32 12.85 1.30
N LYS A 62 11.64 13.22 2.38
CA LYS A 62 12.15 14.19 3.37
C LYS A 62 13.37 13.67 4.14
N GLY A 63 13.42 12.36 4.41
CA GLY A 63 14.51 11.71 5.13
C GLY A 63 15.51 10.97 4.22
N ALA A 64 15.16 10.76 2.95
CA ALA A 64 16.00 10.06 1.99
C ALA A 64 17.08 10.98 1.40
N ARG A 65 18.08 10.36 0.77
CA ARG A 65 18.95 11.11 -0.15
C ARG A 65 18.14 11.62 -1.34
N PRO A 66 18.50 12.75 -1.95
CA PRO A 66 17.87 13.19 -3.20
C PRO A 66 17.90 12.09 -4.26
N SER A 67 16.74 11.82 -4.88
CA SER A 67 16.55 10.83 -5.95
C SER A 67 16.95 9.41 -5.56
N PRO A 68 16.35 8.79 -4.53
CA PRO A 68 16.66 7.42 -4.18
C PRO A 68 16.19 6.51 -5.32
N GLU A 69 17.13 5.73 -5.85
CA GLU A 69 16.80 4.70 -6.83
C GLU A 69 16.13 3.53 -6.10
N CYS A 70 14.97 3.14 -6.60
CA CYS A 70 14.08 2.16 -6.02
C CYS A 70 13.76 1.06 -7.02
N LEU A 71 13.43 -0.12 -6.48
CA LEU A 71 12.82 -1.22 -7.19
C LEU A 71 11.34 -1.26 -6.81
N PHE A 72 10.48 -1.52 -7.80
CA PHE A 72 9.05 -1.72 -7.60
C PHE A 72 8.66 -3.09 -8.12
N LEU A 73 8.06 -3.91 -7.25
CA LEU A 73 7.68 -5.28 -7.59
C LEU A 73 6.19 -5.35 -7.91
N VAL A 74 5.87 -5.87 -9.08
CA VAL A 74 4.51 -5.93 -9.60
C VAL A 74 4.19 -7.35 -10.01
N TRP A 75 3.11 -7.92 -9.48
CA TRP A 75 2.75 -9.30 -9.78
C TRP A 75 2.34 -9.46 -11.25
N GLU A 76 2.92 -10.45 -11.92
CA GLU A 76 2.65 -10.74 -13.34
C GLU A 76 1.19 -11.14 -13.63
N GLY A 77 0.46 -11.57 -12.59
CA GLY A 77 -0.93 -12.03 -12.71
C GLY A 77 -1.97 -10.92 -12.78
N TYR A 78 -1.61 -9.64 -12.62
CA TYR A 78 -2.55 -8.55 -12.82
C TYR A 78 -2.98 -8.43 -14.29
N GLY A 79 -4.28 -8.29 -14.54
CA GLY A 79 -4.87 -8.41 -15.88
C GLY A 79 -4.47 -7.29 -16.86
N ASP A 80 -4.45 -6.05 -16.38
CA ASP A 80 -4.37 -4.84 -17.23
C ASP A 80 -3.00 -4.15 -17.21
N LEU A 81 -1.93 -4.89 -16.91
CA LEU A 81 -0.57 -4.34 -16.88
C LEU A 81 -0.21 -3.63 -18.19
N ASN A 82 0.35 -2.42 -18.08
CA ASN A 82 0.81 -1.68 -19.26
C ASN A 82 2.08 -2.28 -19.87
N GLY A 83 2.40 -1.85 -21.09
CA GLY A 83 3.55 -2.35 -21.84
C GLY A 83 4.90 -2.13 -21.13
N ARG A 84 5.04 -1.05 -20.35
CA ARG A 84 6.26 -0.76 -19.58
C ARG A 84 6.49 -1.84 -18.51
N VAL A 85 5.44 -2.26 -17.81
CA VAL A 85 5.54 -3.32 -16.80
C VAL A 85 5.82 -4.66 -17.47
N ARG A 86 5.04 -5.04 -18.49
CA ARG A 86 5.15 -6.37 -19.14
C ARG A 86 6.51 -6.65 -19.76
N THR A 87 7.25 -5.62 -20.15
CA THR A 87 8.58 -5.75 -20.77
C THR A 87 9.72 -5.65 -19.75
N SER A 88 9.43 -5.44 -18.48
CA SER A 88 10.44 -5.39 -17.42
C SER A 88 10.94 -6.79 -17.02
N PRO A 89 12.16 -6.91 -16.48
CA PRO A 89 12.66 -8.17 -15.94
C PRO A 89 11.72 -8.78 -14.89
N VAL A 90 11.64 -10.11 -14.85
CA VAL A 90 10.82 -10.84 -13.87
C VAL A 90 11.72 -11.60 -12.90
N ILE A 91 11.39 -11.52 -11.61
CA ILE A 91 11.94 -12.37 -10.57
C ILE A 91 10.84 -13.29 -10.02
N VAL A 92 11.21 -14.42 -9.43
CA VAL A 92 10.25 -15.29 -8.73
C VAL A 92 10.52 -15.17 -7.23
N ASN A 93 9.50 -14.81 -6.45
CA ASN A 93 9.64 -14.71 -5.00
C ASN A 93 9.57 -16.09 -4.31
N GLY A 94 9.76 -16.12 -2.98
CA GLY A 94 9.73 -17.36 -2.20
C GLY A 94 8.38 -18.10 -2.19
N LEU A 95 7.31 -17.46 -2.66
CA LEU A 95 5.98 -18.06 -2.82
C LEU A 95 5.72 -18.56 -4.25
N GLY A 96 6.74 -18.54 -5.12
CA GLY A 96 6.62 -18.98 -6.52
C GLY A 96 5.88 -17.99 -7.42
N ARG A 97 5.69 -16.74 -6.99
CA ARG A 97 5.02 -15.71 -7.80
C ARG A 97 6.04 -14.96 -8.67
N GLY A 98 5.77 -14.87 -9.97
CA GLY A 98 6.51 -14.00 -10.87
C GLY A 98 6.17 -12.53 -10.61
N LEU A 99 7.21 -11.72 -10.38
CA LEU A 99 7.12 -10.30 -10.11
C LEU A 99 7.95 -9.54 -11.15
N HIS A 100 7.30 -8.71 -11.95
CA HIS A 100 7.94 -7.68 -12.75
C HIS A 100 8.70 -6.70 -11.85
N VAL A 101 9.90 -6.34 -12.25
CA VAL A 101 10.80 -5.44 -11.51
C VAL A 101 10.98 -4.15 -12.29
N LEU A 102 10.28 -3.11 -11.86
CA LEU A 102 10.54 -1.76 -12.33
C LEU A 102 11.69 -1.17 -11.50
N ARG A 103 12.52 -0.34 -12.13
CA ARG A 103 13.60 0.37 -11.46
C ARG A 103 13.52 1.84 -11.85
N GLY A 104 13.59 2.73 -10.87
CA GLY A 104 13.44 4.15 -11.12
C GLY A 104 13.51 4.99 -9.84
N PRO A 105 13.21 6.30 -9.94
CA PRO A 105 13.16 7.16 -8.78
C PRO A 105 11.90 6.83 -7.93
N LEU A 106 11.86 7.32 -6.70
CA LEU A 106 10.75 7.08 -5.76
C LEU A 106 9.38 7.47 -6.34
N GLU A 107 9.34 8.51 -7.17
CA GLU A 107 8.12 9.04 -7.78
C GLU A 107 7.42 8.03 -8.71
N LEU A 108 8.12 7.00 -9.18
CA LEU A 108 7.52 5.90 -9.93
C LEU A 108 6.46 5.14 -9.10
N ALA A 109 6.52 5.23 -7.78
CA ALA A 109 5.46 4.77 -6.86
C ALA A 109 4.07 5.36 -7.18
N LEU A 110 4.02 6.54 -7.80
CA LEU A 110 2.79 7.28 -8.11
C LEU A 110 2.32 7.00 -9.54
N GLU A 111 3.08 6.25 -10.33
CA GLU A 111 2.71 5.92 -11.70
C GLU A 111 1.87 4.65 -11.73
N SER A 112 0.76 4.69 -12.47
CA SER A 112 -0.04 3.49 -12.74
C SER A 112 0.79 2.39 -13.40
N ILE A 113 0.58 1.17 -12.93
CA ILE A 113 1.13 -0.06 -13.52
C ILE A 113 0.21 -0.64 -14.61
N GLU A 114 -0.94 -0.02 -14.81
CA GLU A 114 -1.95 -0.39 -15.81
C GLU A 114 -2.00 0.66 -16.94
N ASP A 115 -2.71 0.35 -18.03
CA ASP A 115 -2.93 1.32 -19.11
C ASP A 115 -3.87 2.47 -18.68
N ASN A 116 -4.73 2.23 -17.68
CA ASN A 116 -5.54 3.25 -17.05
C ASN A 116 -4.64 4.16 -16.17
N PRO A 117 -4.57 5.49 -16.40
CA PRO A 117 -3.80 6.40 -15.55
C PRO A 117 -4.26 6.46 -14.10
N ALA A 118 -5.53 6.14 -13.83
CA ALA A 118 -6.09 6.02 -12.48
C ALA A 118 -6.16 4.55 -12.00
N GLY A 119 -5.39 3.66 -12.65
CA GLY A 119 -5.30 2.25 -12.31
C GLY A 119 -4.44 1.98 -11.08
N ARG A 120 -4.10 0.71 -10.90
CA ARG A 120 -3.31 0.24 -9.76
C ARG A 120 -1.94 0.92 -9.69
N LEU A 121 -1.50 1.24 -8.47
CA LEU A 121 -0.13 1.66 -8.17
C LEU A 121 0.69 0.47 -7.67
N PRO A 122 2.04 0.49 -7.79
CA PRO A 122 2.86 -0.59 -7.24
C PRO A 122 2.62 -0.74 -5.73
N LEU A 123 2.53 -1.96 -5.21
CA LEU A 123 2.37 -2.21 -3.76
C LEU A 123 3.70 -2.43 -3.01
N ASN A 124 4.74 -2.84 -3.74
CA ASN A 124 6.02 -3.26 -3.17
C ASN A 124 7.15 -2.36 -3.66
N TRP A 125 7.74 -1.54 -2.78
CA TRP A 125 8.77 -0.57 -3.06
C TRP A 125 10.00 -0.84 -2.18
N LEU A 126 11.17 -0.94 -2.81
CA LEU A 126 12.43 -1.25 -2.14
C LEU A 126 13.51 -0.25 -2.59
N PRO A 127 14.08 0.57 -1.70
CA PRO A 127 15.25 1.37 -2.02
C PRO A 127 16.47 0.48 -2.19
N LEU A 128 17.39 0.86 -3.07
CA LEU A 128 18.61 0.06 -3.29
C LEU A 128 19.55 0.02 -2.06
N ASP A 129 19.43 0.97 -1.13
CA ASP A 129 20.21 1.00 0.10
C ASP A 129 19.57 0.25 1.27
N GLY A 130 18.36 -0.29 1.09
CA GLY A 130 17.64 -1.04 2.12
C GLY A 130 17.21 -0.22 3.34
N ALA A 131 17.20 1.13 3.26
CA ALA A 131 16.92 1.99 4.40
C ALA A 131 15.45 1.97 4.87
N TRP A 132 14.53 1.56 4.00
CA TRP A 132 13.10 1.44 4.25
C TRP A 132 12.49 0.41 3.29
N CYS A 133 11.22 0.06 3.46
CA CYS A 133 10.46 -0.70 2.46
C CYS A 133 8.97 -0.39 2.60
N VAL A 134 8.23 -0.49 1.50
CA VAL A 134 6.77 -0.49 1.48
C VAL A 134 6.36 -1.81 0.84
N ALA A 135 5.57 -2.65 1.50
CA ALA A 135 5.25 -3.98 0.97
C ALA A 135 4.02 -4.59 1.64
N ASN A 136 3.32 -5.45 0.89
CA ASN A 136 2.34 -6.40 1.42
C ASN A 136 2.05 -7.50 0.37
N ASP A 137 1.20 -8.47 0.73
CA ASP A 137 0.70 -9.48 -0.21
C ASP A 137 -0.02 -8.84 -1.40
N ILE A 138 -0.01 -9.52 -2.56
CA ILE A 138 -0.60 -9.05 -3.82
C ILE A 138 -2.13 -8.88 -3.75
N HIS A 139 -2.78 -9.45 -2.73
CA HIS A 139 -4.22 -9.33 -2.45
C HIS A 139 -4.53 -8.35 -1.31
N ALA A 140 -3.51 -7.82 -0.63
CA ALA A 140 -3.74 -6.93 0.51
C ALA A 140 -4.44 -5.63 0.12
N LEU A 141 -5.23 -5.13 1.06
CA LEU A 141 -5.98 -3.87 1.05
C LEU A 141 -5.26 -2.78 1.87
N SER A 142 -4.27 -3.16 2.68
CA SER A 142 -3.36 -2.26 3.39
C SER A 142 -1.89 -2.48 2.98
N VAL A 143 -0.99 -1.65 3.50
CA VAL A 143 0.45 -1.79 3.25
C VAL A 143 1.28 -1.63 4.52
N PHE A 144 2.34 -2.41 4.63
CA PHE A 144 3.34 -2.22 5.67
C PHE A 144 4.45 -1.30 5.19
N ILE A 145 4.95 -0.47 6.10
CA ILE A 145 6.16 0.31 5.91
C ILE A 145 7.17 0.00 7.01
N GLY A 146 8.36 -0.43 6.60
CA GLY A 146 9.53 -0.60 7.45
C GLY A 146 10.51 0.54 7.25
N GLY A 147 11.22 0.93 8.30
CA GLY A 147 12.27 1.97 8.20
C GLY A 147 12.77 2.44 9.55
N SER A 148 13.55 3.51 9.55
CA SER A 148 14.06 4.13 10.78
C SER A 148 12.94 4.62 11.69
N SER A 149 13.17 4.68 13.00
CA SER A 149 12.22 5.25 13.96
C SER A 149 11.82 6.69 13.64
N SER A 150 12.71 7.48 13.02
CA SER A 150 12.41 8.84 12.58
C SER A 150 11.36 8.83 11.46
N LEU A 151 11.55 8.01 10.42
CA LEU A 151 10.59 7.89 9.32
C LEU A 151 9.24 7.38 9.81
N ILE A 152 9.24 6.34 10.65
CA ILE A 152 8.01 5.78 11.22
C ILE A 152 7.29 6.82 12.10
N GLY A 153 8.03 7.62 12.87
CA GLY A 153 7.46 8.73 13.65
C GLY A 153 6.80 9.79 12.76
N GLU A 154 7.39 10.14 11.62
CA GLU A 154 6.80 11.08 10.67
C GLU A 154 5.51 10.54 10.01
N ILE A 155 5.46 9.24 9.74
CA ILE A 155 4.28 8.57 9.16
C ILE A 155 3.14 8.50 10.18
N LEU A 156 3.42 8.05 11.40
CA LEU A 156 2.43 7.98 12.48
C LEU A 156 1.92 9.37 12.88
N GLY A 157 2.74 10.41 12.72
CA GLY A 157 2.36 11.79 12.97
C GLY A 157 1.62 12.48 11.82
N ASP A 158 1.44 11.82 10.67
CA ASP A 158 0.76 12.41 9.51
C ASP A 158 -0.77 12.29 9.63
N PRO A 159 -1.52 13.40 9.82
CA PRO A 159 -2.96 13.35 10.02
C PRO A 159 -3.75 12.98 8.74
N GLU A 160 -3.10 12.80 7.60
CA GLU A 160 -3.71 12.33 6.35
C GLU A 160 -3.52 10.81 6.13
N LEU A 161 -2.69 10.17 6.95
CA LEU A 161 -2.47 8.73 6.97
C LEU A 161 -3.20 8.09 8.16
N GLU A 162 -3.80 6.93 7.92
CA GLU A 162 -4.27 6.05 8.98
C GLU A 162 -3.24 4.94 9.14
N ALA A 163 -2.43 5.07 10.18
CA ALA A 163 -1.28 4.22 10.39
C ALA A 163 -1.20 3.81 11.85
N TYR A 164 -0.85 2.55 12.07
CA TYR A 164 -0.71 1.95 13.40
C TYR A 164 0.68 1.34 13.52
N TYR A 165 1.30 1.51 14.69
CA TYR A 165 2.62 0.95 14.93
C TYR A 165 2.54 -0.56 15.15
N ILE A 166 3.32 -1.32 14.38
CA ILE A 166 3.45 -2.76 14.52
C ILE A 166 4.74 -3.06 15.29
N ARG A 167 4.64 -3.90 16.32
CA ARG A 167 5.82 -4.35 17.06
C ARG A 167 6.58 -5.41 16.24
N PRO A 168 7.92 -5.48 16.31
CA PRO A 168 8.70 -6.46 15.55
C PRO A 168 8.30 -7.93 15.76
N ASN A 169 7.67 -8.26 16.88
CA ASN A 169 7.23 -9.60 17.25
C ASN A 169 5.70 -9.75 17.26
N GLN A 170 4.97 -8.76 16.74
CA GLN A 170 3.52 -8.84 16.63
C GLN A 170 3.15 -9.81 15.51
N THR A 171 2.29 -10.76 15.83
CA THR A 171 1.68 -11.63 14.82
C THR A 171 0.55 -10.88 14.16
N LEU A 172 0.57 -10.85 12.83
CA LEU A 172 -0.51 -10.33 11.99
C LEU A 172 -1.05 -11.48 11.16
N VAL A 173 -2.36 -11.48 10.96
CA VAL A 173 -3.03 -12.39 10.03
C VAL A 173 -2.84 -11.82 8.63
N SER A 174 -2.56 -12.69 7.64
CA SER A 174 -2.54 -12.25 6.24
C SER A 174 -3.91 -11.69 5.88
N GLU A 175 -3.91 -10.59 5.13
CA GLU A 175 -5.12 -10.16 4.45
C GLU A 175 -5.43 -11.18 3.34
N ASP A 176 -6.71 -11.52 3.19
CA ASP A 176 -7.24 -12.54 2.28
C ASP A 176 -7.37 -12.04 0.83
#